data_AF-A0A563W5E5-F1
#
_entry.id   AF-A0A563W5E5-F1
#
_cell.length_a   1.000
_cell.length_b   1.000
_cell.length_c   1.000
_cell.angle_alpha   90.00
_cell.angle_beta   90.00
_cell.angle_gamma   90.00
#
_symmetry.space_group_name_H-M   'P 1'
#
loop_
_entity.id
_entity.type
_entity.pdbx_description
1 polymer ?
#
loop_
_entity_poly.entity_id
_entity_poly.type
_entity_poly.pdbx_seq_one_letter_code
_entity_poly.pdbx_strand_id
1 'polypeptide(L)'
;MGQLWDNVYAELSQLLEFNTLSGQHILVHVWDFVARDAVLIDDVPYTLKYSLRRLGTRWRDELYIHPETGILCLAKKLPKAKPKPRNDYLWVDRYHQYHKLNDIWYLVSFRDVPQPFVAVIDKVRKIYPTKVRDVLQQKTVTYSELFSTNRIPTYAYHKRQCNKKEIKWILQQLTTKH
;
A
#
# COMPACT_ATOMS: atom_id res chain seq x y z
N MET A 1 -4.97 13.28 25.89
CA MET A 1 -4.28 14.13 24.89
C MET A 1 -4.28 15.54 25.44
N GLY A 2 -3.16 16.26 25.33
CA GLY A 2 -3.07 17.60 25.94
C GLY A 2 -2.21 17.68 27.21
N GLN A 3 -1.54 16.60 27.59
CA GLN A 3 -0.56 16.60 28.69
C GLN A 3 0.86 16.69 28.13
N LEU A 4 1.77 17.28 28.89
CA LEU A 4 3.20 17.24 28.60
C LEU A 4 3.68 15.79 28.58
N TRP A 5 4.40 15.42 27.52
CA TRP A 5 4.91 14.07 27.35
C TRP A 5 5.77 13.62 28.54
N ASP A 6 6.60 14.51 29.08
CA ASP A 6 7.49 14.19 30.19
C ASP A 6 6.72 13.78 31.45
N ASN A 7 5.55 14.41 31.71
CA ASN A 7 4.69 14.04 32.82
C ASN A 7 4.05 12.66 32.59
N VAL A 8 3.54 12.41 31.37
CA VAL A 8 2.98 11.11 30.98
C VAL A 8 4.03 10.01 31.12
N TYR A 9 5.27 10.29 30.72
CA TYR A 9 6.35 9.33 30.85
C TYR A 9 6.72 9.08 32.31
N ALA A 10 6.86 10.14 33.12
CA ALA A 10 7.18 10.00 34.54
C ALA A 10 6.13 9.14 35.26
N GLU A 11 4.85 9.34 34.97
CA GLU A 11 3.76 8.53 35.52
C GLU A 11 3.86 7.06 35.07
N LEU A 12 4.08 6.82 33.77
CA LEU A 12 4.26 5.46 33.25
C LEU A 12 5.47 4.76 33.85
N SER A 13 6.58 5.47 34.04
CA SER A 13 7.80 4.94 34.66
C SER A 13 7.66 4.66 36.15
N GLN A 14 6.74 5.33 36.84
CA GLN A 14 6.42 5.01 38.24
C GLN A 14 5.50 3.79 38.36
N LEU A 15 4.53 3.66 37.45
CA LEU A 15 3.58 2.54 37.45
C LEU A 15 4.19 1.23 36.94
N LEU A 16 5.08 1.32 35.96
CA LEU A 16 5.81 0.16 35.43
C LEU A 16 7.06 -0.06 36.28
N GLU A 17 7.20 -1.25 36.86
CA GLU A 17 8.46 -1.63 37.53
C GLU A 17 9.61 -1.68 36.51
N PHE A 18 10.30 -0.56 36.32
CA PHE A 18 11.37 -0.38 35.31
C PHE A 18 12.60 -1.26 35.55
N ASN A 19 12.70 -1.87 36.73
CA ASN A 19 13.74 -2.82 37.09
C ASN A 19 13.44 -4.25 36.59
N THR A 20 12.25 -4.48 36.04
CA THR A 20 11.86 -5.76 35.45
C THR A 20 12.04 -5.75 33.94
N LEU A 21 12.40 -6.91 33.40
CA LEU A 21 12.47 -7.14 31.95
C LEU A 21 11.15 -6.78 31.24
N SER A 22 10.03 -7.14 31.86
CA SER A 22 8.69 -6.84 31.34
C SER A 22 8.39 -5.34 31.32
N GLY A 23 8.71 -4.62 32.40
CA GLY A 23 8.53 -3.16 32.47
C GLY A 23 9.37 -2.42 31.43
N GLN A 24 10.64 -2.81 31.28
CA GLN A 24 11.51 -2.27 30.24
C GLN A 24 10.98 -2.56 28.84
N HIS A 25 10.51 -3.77 28.58
CA HIS A 25 9.95 -4.14 27.28
C HIS A 25 8.69 -3.34 26.92
N ILE A 26 7.79 -3.12 27.88
CA ILE A 26 6.59 -2.30 27.69
C ILE A 26 7.00 -0.86 27.34
N LEU A 27 7.97 -0.28 28.06
CA LEU A 27 8.46 1.07 27.78
C LEU A 27 9.07 1.19 26.38
N VAL A 28 9.82 0.19 25.92
CA VAL A 28 10.33 0.17 24.53
C VAL A 28 9.16 0.24 23.53
N HIS A 29 8.08 -0.52 23.77
CA HIS A 29 6.89 -0.43 22.90
C HIS A 29 6.22 0.93 22.95
N VAL A 30 6.07 1.53 24.14
CA VAL A 30 5.52 2.89 24.28
C VAL A 30 6.35 3.89 23.45
N TRP A 31 7.68 3.72 23.42
CA TRP A 31 8.61 4.54 22.63
C TRP A 31 8.42 4.36 21.13
N ASP A 32 7.90 3.21 20.70
CA ASP A 32 7.58 2.91 19.32
C ASP A 32 6.18 3.38 18.90
N PHE A 33 5.29 3.69 19.87
CA PHE A 33 3.96 4.23 19.60
C PHE A 33 3.94 5.76 19.46
N VAL A 34 4.92 6.46 20.03
CA VAL A 34 4.97 7.93 20.06
C VAL A 34 6.10 8.47 19.18
N ALA A 35 5.75 9.29 18.18
CA ALA A 35 6.71 10.04 17.39
C ALA A 35 7.26 11.22 18.20
N ARG A 36 8.49 11.07 18.71
CA ARG A 36 9.18 12.06 19.55
C ARG A 36 9.90 13.14 18.73
N ASP A 37 10.19 12.83 17.47
CA ASP A 37 10.92 13.64 16.51
C ASP A 37 9.97 14.26 15.47
N ALA A 38 8.77 14.64 15.94
CA ALA A 38 7.74 15.14 15.05
C ALA A 38 8.03 16.59 14.65
N VAL A 39 7.82 16.89 13.37
CA VAL A 39 7.84 18.26 12.83
C VAL A 39 6.48 18.61 12.27
N LEU A 40 6.10 19.88 12.38
CA LEU A 40 4.87 20.40 11.78
C LEU A 40 5.21 21.10 10.46
N ILE A 41 4.53 20.70 9.39
CA ILE A 41 4.56 21.35 8.08
C ILE A 41 3.12 21.66 7.74
N ASP A 42 2.77 22.94 7.60
CA ASP A 42 1.39 23.41 7.39
C ASP A 42 0.39 22.81 8.41
N ASP A 43 0.73 22.85 9.71
CA ASP A 43 -0.04 22.26 10.83
C ASP A 43 -0.26 20.74 10.75
N VAL A 44 0.45 20.06 9.84
CA VAL A 44 0.39 18.61 9.70
C VAL A 44 1.64 17.97 10.33
N PRO A 45 1.48 16.97 11.23
CA PRO A 45 2.61 16.33 11.87
C PRO A 45 3.26 15.25 10.97
N TYR A 46 4.60 15.30 10.90
CA TYR A 46 5.47 14.34 10.23
C TYR A 46 6.48 13.78 11.22
N THR A 47 6.88 12.51 11.06
CA THR A 47 8.00 11.91 11.82
C THR A 47 9.27 11.87 10.96
N LEU A 48 10.43 11.94 11.60
CA LEU A 48 11.75 11.85 10.98
C LEU A 48 12.46 10.50 11.19
N LYS A 49 11.89 9.58 11.98
CA LYS A 49 12.57 8.39 12.55
C LYS A 49 13.26 7.49 11.52
N TYR A 50 12.78 7.49 10.28
CA TYR A 50 13.36 6.74 9.16
C TYR A 50 13.31 7.48 7.82
N SER A 51 12.33 8.36 7.65
CA SER A 51 12.12 9.23 6.49
C SER A 51 11.04 10.23 6.87
N LEU A 52 11.00 11.38 6.18
CA LEU A 52 9.93 12.37 6.36
C LEU A 52 8.59 11.73 5.96
N ARG A 53 7.78 11.35 6.95
CA ARG A 53 6.51 10.67 6.73
C ARG A 53 5.39 11.34 7.52
N ARG A 54 4.29 11.66 6.84
CA ARG A 54 3.07 12.18 7.46
C ARG A 54 2.47 11.17 8.45
N LEU A 55 2.18 11.63 9.67
CA LEU A 55 1.45 10.88 10.68
C LEU A 55 -0.07 10.89 10.41
N GLY A 56 -0.77 9.87 10.90
CA GLY A 56 -2.20 9.64 10.62
C GLY A 56 -2.45 8.91 9.30
N THR A 57 -1.41 8.37 8.68
CA THR A 57 -1.46 7.58 7.43
C THR A 57 -1.65 6.09 7.68
N ARG A 58 -1.30 5.60 8.88
CA ARG A 58 -1.46 4.19 9.24
C ARG A 58 -2.89 3.86 9.66
N TRP A 59 -3.19 2.56 9.64
CA TRP A 59 -4.49 2.02 10.08
C TRP A 59 -4.73 2.21 11.59
N ARG A 60 -3.66 2.32 12.38
CA ARG A 60 -3.69 2.59 13.82
C ARG A 60 -3.59 4.08 14.12
N ASP A 61 -4.06 4.47 15.30
CA ASP A 61 -3.81 5.81 15.84
C ASP A 61 -2.30 6.02 16.02
N GLU A 62 -1.82 7.20 15.62
CA GLU A 62 -0.41 7.59 15.74
C GLU A 62 -0.32 8.79 16.69
N LEU A 63 0.52 8.66 17.71
CA LEU A 63 0.79 9.68 18.71
C LEU A 63 2.05 10.46 18.33
N TYR A 64 2.09 11.74 18.67
CA TYR A 64 3.29 12.56 18.48
C TYR A 64 3.45 13.60 19.59
N ILE A 65 4.69 14.01 19.84
CA ILE A 65 5.00 15.13 20.72
C ILE A 65 4.99 16.40 19.86
N HIS A 66 4.19 17.38 20.23
CA HIS A 66 4.17 18.67 19.54
C HIS A 66 5.54 19.34 19.68
N PRO A 67 6.20 19.73 18.57
CA PRO A 67 7.61 20.16 18.61
C PRO A 67 7.86 21.40 19.47
N GLU A 68 6.90 22.31 19.53
CA GLU A 68 7.04 23.56 20.29
C GLU A 68 6.57 23.48 21.74
N THR A 69 5.57 22.65 22.04
CA THR A 69 4.89 22.66 23.35
C THR A 69 5.21 21.42 24.18
N GLY A 70 5.81 20.37 23.60
CA GLY A 70 6.09 19.12 24.30
C GLY A 70 4.84 18.30 24.64
N ILE A 71 3.67 18.72 24.15
CA ILE A 71 2.39 18.08 24.47
C ILE A 71 2.20 16.81 23.63
N LEU A 72 1.70 15.74 24.25
CA LEU A 72 1.31 14.52 23.56
C LEU A 72 -0.02 14.73 22.82
N CYS A 73 0.04 14.59 21.50
CA CYS A 73 -1.04 14.82 20.56
C CYS A 73 -1.40 13.56 19.75
N LEU A 74 -2.66 13.49 19.32
CA LEU A 74 -3.14 12.48 18.38
C LEU A 74 -3.02 13.02 16.95
N ALA A 75 -2.36 12.28 16.06
CA ALA A 75 -2.34 12.64 14.64
C ALA A 75 -3.71 12.40 14.01
N LYS A 76 -4.22 13.41 13.28
CA LYS A 76 -5.50 13.29 12.56
C LYS A 76 -5.40 12.21 11.49
N LYS A 77 -6.22 11.15 11.63
CA LYS A 77 -6.31 10.09 10.62
C LYS A 77 -6.79 10.65 9.30
N LEU A 78 -6.11 10.26 8.22
CA LEU A 78 -6.63 10.49 6.88
C LEU A 78 -7.90 9.67 6.67
N PRO A 79 -8.91 10.22 5.96
CA PRO A 79 -10.06 9.43 5.56
C PRO A 79 -9.55 8.23 4.77
N LYS A 80 -10.01 7.03 5.17
CA LYS A 80 -9.68 5.80 4.45
C LYS A 80 -10.10 6.00 3.00
N ALA A 81 -9.17 5.74 2.07
CA ALA A 81 -9.52 5.66 0.66
C ALA A 81 -10.70 4.68 0.52
N LYS A 82 -11.71 5.06 -0.26
CA LYS A 82 -12.86 4.19 -0.51
C LYS A 82 -12.32 2.82 -0.95
N PRO A 83 -12.81 1.71 -0.37
CA PRO A 83 -12.42 0.39 -0.83
C PRO A 83 -12.63 0.36 -2.35
N LYS A 84 -11.61 -0.09 -3.09
CA LYS A 84 -11.74 -0.28 -4.54
C LYS A 84 -12.98 -1.17 -4.76
N PRO A 85 -13.81 -0.88 -5.79
CA PRO A 85 -14.98 -1.69 -6.07
C PRO A 85 -14.60 -3.16 -6.09
N ARG A 86 -15.47 -4.02 -5.55
CA ARG A 86 -15.28 -5.47 -5.54
C ARG A 86 -14.73 -5.88 -6.90
N ASN A 87 -13.59 -6.54 -6.87
CA ASN A 87 -12.98 -7.07 -8.06
C ASN A 87 -13.92 -8.12 -8.64
N ASP A 88 -14.78 -7.71 -9.56
CA ASP A 88 -15.59 -8.61 -10.40
C ASP A 88 -14.67 -9.25 -11.43
N TYR A 89 -13.62 -9.93 -10.95
CA TYR A 89 -12.78 -10.77 -11.78
C TYR A 89 -12.72 -12.19 -11.25
N LEU A 90 -12.58 -13.13 -12.17
CA LEU A 90 -12.45 -14.54 -11.87
C LEU A 90 -11.20 -15.09 -12.56
N TRP A 91 -10.30 -15.67 -11.79
CA TRP A 91 -9.11 -16.34 -12.32
C TRP A 91 -9.51 -17.65 -12.99
N VAL A 92 -9.17 -17.78 -14.26
CA VAL A 92 -9.24 -19.06 -14.98
C VAL A 92 -7.91 -19.78 -14.82
N ASP A 93 -6.81 -19.08 -15.11
CA ASP A 93 -5.44 -19.55 -14.94
C ASP A 93 -4.48 -18.35 -14.80
N ARG A 94 -3.17 -18.60 -14.85
CA ARG A 94 -2.13 -17.56 -14.72
C ARG A 94 -2.23 -16.44 -15.76
N TYR A 95 -2.66 -16.74 -16.98
CA TYR A 95 -2.70 -15.82 -18.12
C TYR A 95 -4.12 -15.44 -18.54
N HIS A 96 -5.16 -15.95 -17.88
CA HIS A 96 -6.54 -15.71 -18.23
C HIS A 96 -7.40 -15.36 -17.01
N GLN A 97 -8.10 -14.24 -17.13
CA GLN A 97 -9.05 -13.79 -16.12
C GLN A 97 -10.33 -13.30 -16.79
N TYR A 98 -11.48 -13.62 -16.23
CA TYR A 98 -12.70 -12.91 -16.54
C TYR A 98 -12.76 -11.61 -15.78
N HIS A 99 -13.14 -10.50 -16.41
CA HIS A 99 -13.32 -9.18 -15.80
C HIS A 99 -14.69 -8.62 -16.19
N LYS A 100 -15.44 -8.11 -15.22
CA LYS A 100 -16.64 -7.32 -15.48
C LYS A 100 -16.26 -5.85 -15.61
N LEU A 101 -16.45 -5.29 -16.80
CA LEU A 101 -16.13 -3.90 -17.12
C LEU A 101 -17.39 -3.25 -17.69
N ASN A 102 -17.90 -2.20 -17.04
CA ASN A 102 -19.14 -1.51 -17.43
C ASN A 102 -20.30 -2.49 -17.66
N ASP A 103 -20.52 -3.39 -16.69
CA ASP A 103 -21.52 -4.46 -16.74
C ASP A 103 -21.40 -5.52 -17.84
N ILE A 104 -20.31 -5.50 -18.61
CA ILE A 104 -20.02 -6.50 -19.64
C ILE A 104 -18.84 -7.38 -19.18
N TRP A 105 -19.00 -8.69 -19.32
CA TRP A 105 -17.94 -9.65 -19.02
C TRP A 105 -16.97 -9.78 -20.20
N TYR A 106 -15.68 -9.73 -19.90
CA TYR A 106 -14.58 -9.94 -20.83
C TYR A 106 -13.65 -11.04 -20.33
N LEU A 107 -13.18 -11.87 -21.25
CA LEU A 107 -11.99 -12.68 -21.04
C LEU A 107 -10.77 -11.82 -21.36
N VAL A 108 -9.96 -11.55 -20.35
CA VAL A 108 -8.71 -10.79 -20.44
C VAL A 108 -7.56 -11.78 -20.46
N SER A 109 -6.72 -11.67 -21.48
CA SER A 109 -5.51 -12.45 -21.64
C SER A 109 -4.28 -11.61 -21.27
N PHE A 110 -3.35 -12.22 -20.54
CA PHE A 110 -2.11 -11.62 -20.06
C PHE A 110 -0.90 -12.26 -20.74
N ARG A 111 0.19 -11.49 -20.88
CA ARG A 111 1.52 -12.01 -21.24
C ARG A 111 2.55 -11.46 -20.28
N ASP A 112 3.66 -12.16 -20.17
CA ASP A 112 4.84 -11.62 -19.51
C ASP A 112 5.34 -10.38 -20.25
N VAL A 113 5.82 -9.40 -19.49
CA VAL A 113 6.48 -8.22 -20.06
C VAL A 113 7.87 -8.64 -20.54
N PRO A 114 8.26 -8.33 -21.80
CA PRO A 114 9.62 -8.61 -22.25
C PRO A 114 10.63 -7.91 -21.34
N GLN A 115 11.70 -8.62 -20.98
CA GLN A 115 12.75 -8.04 -20.14
C GLN A 115 13.33 -6.77 -20.77
N PRO A 116 13.70 -5.77 -19.96
CA PRO A 116 14.32 -4.56 -20.47
C PRO A 116 15.63 -4.89 -21.18
N PHE A 117 15.87 -4.23 -22.31
CA PHE A 117 17.13 -4.37 -23.04
C PHE A 117 18.22 -3.58 -22.33
N VAL A 118 19.35 -4.23 -22.05
CA VAL A 118 20.52 -3.59 -21.44
C VAL A 118 21.64 -3.54 -22.48
N ALA A 119 22.09 -2.35 -22.84
CA ALA A 119 23.26 -2.16 -23.68
C ALA A 119 24.38 -1.46 -22.90
N VAL A 120 25.62 -1.83 -23.21
CA VAL A 120 26.81 -1.14 -22.70
C VAL A 120 27.31 -0.25 -23.82
N ILE A 121 27.25 1.07 -23.62
CA ILE A 121 27.74 2.08 -24.57
C ILE A 121 28.77 2.91 -23.80
N ASP A 122 29.98 3.04 -24.34
CA ASP A 122 31.07 3.80 -23.72
C ASP A 122 31.36 3.39 -22.26
N LYS A 123 31.36 2.09 -21.97
CA LYS A 123 31.53 1.50 -20.63
C LYS A 123 30.41 1.86 -19.62
N VAL A 124 29.33 2.51 -20.06
CA VAL A 124 28.14 2.80 -19.24
C VAL A 124 27.02 1.83 -19.58
N ARG A 125 26.43 1.18 -18.55
CA ARG A 125 25.20 0.39 -18.71
C ARG A 125 24.01 1.32 -18.93
N LYS A 126 23.41 1.27 -20.12
CA LYS A 126 22.12 1.91 -20.43
C LYS A 126 21.02 0.86 -20.44
N ILE A 127 20.00 1.07 -19.61
CA ILE A 127 18.80 0.22 -19.55
C ILE A 127 17.69 0.89 -20.36
N TYR A 128 17.19 0.20 -21.37
CA TYR A 128 16.10 0.66 -22.20
C TYR A 128 14.79 0.04 -21.69
N PRO A 129 13.86 0.85 -21.16
CA PRO A 129 12.63 0.33 -20.61
C PRO A 129 11.76 -0.25 -21.72
N THR A 130 11.35 -1.51 -21.57
CA THR A 130 10.30 -2.09 -22.41
C THR A 130 8.98 -1.39 -22.11
N LYS A 131 8.38 -0.81 -23.15
CA LYS A 131 7.05 -0.19 -23.10
C LYS A 131 6.05 -1.12 -23.77
N VAL A 132 5.00 -1.51 -23.05
CA VAL A 132 3.91 -2.34 -23.57
C VAL A 132 2.59 -1.60 -23.40
N ARG A 133 1.63 -1.82 -24.32
CA ARG A 133 0.29 -1.24 -24.20
C ARG A 133 -0.58 -2.19 -23.40
N ASP A 134 -1.08 -1.74 -22.26
CA ASP A 134 -2.03 -2.51 -21.45
C ASP A 134 -3.47 -2.17 -21.89
N VAL A 135 -4.21 -3.18 -22.36
CA VAL A 135 -5.56 -3.01 -22.89
C VAL A 135 -6.62 -2.82 -21.82
N LEU A 136 -6.33 -3.21 -20.58
CA LEU A 136 -7.23 -3.07 -19.44
C LEU A 136 -7.11 -1.66 -18.86
N GLN A 137 -5.88 -1.17 -18.72
CA GLN A 137 -5.59 0.18 -18.22
C GLN A 137 -5.66 1.26 -19.31
N GLN A 138 -5.75 0.86 -20.58
CA GLN A 138 -5.76 1.74 -21.76
C GLN A 138 -4.56 2.71 -21.84
N LYS A 139 -3.42 2.31 -21.28
CA LYS A 139 -2.19 3.12 -21.28
C LYS A 139 -0.97 2.29 -21.63
N THR A 140 0.09 2.98 -22.02
CA THR A 140 1.41 2.38 -22.12
C THR A 140 2.01 2.27 -20.73
N VAL A 141 2.49 1.08 -20.39
CA VAL A 141 3.12 0.77 -19.10
C VAL A 141 4.54 0.27 -19.31
N THR A 142 5.40 0.50 -18.32
CA THR A 142 6.78 0.01 -18.32
C THR A 142 6.93 -1.25 -17.46
N TYR A 143 8.02 -2.00 -17.69
CA TYR A 143 8.39 -3.13 -16.83
C TYR A 143 8.46 -2.74 -15.35
N SER A 144 9.04 -1.58 -15.02
CA SER A 144 9.20 -1.12 -13.63
C SER A 144 7.86 -0.79 -12.96
N GLU A 145 6.93 -0.19 -13.69
CA GLU A 145 5.58 0.07 -13.17
C GLU A 145 4.86 -1.24 -12.83
N LEU A 146 4.90 -2.22 -13.73
CA LEU A 146 4.23 -3.51 -13.52
C LEU A 146 4.89 -4.36 -12.43
N PHE A 147 6.22 -4.28 -12.27
CA PHE A 147 6.93 -4.95 -11.18
C PHE A 147 6.57 -4.37 -9.81
N SER A 148 6.29 -3.06 -9.73
CA SER A 148 5.88 -2.42 -8.48
C SER A 148 4.44 -2.75 -8.06
N THR A 149 3.57 -3.05 -9.03
CA THR A 149 2.13 -3.29 -8.77
C THR A 149 1.77 -4.76 -8.72
N ASN A 150 2.46 -5.61 -9.48
CA ASN A 150 2.13 -7.03 -9.65
C ASN A 150 3.27 -7.89 -9.09
N ARG A 151 2.95 -9.01 -8.44
CA ARG A 151 3.96 -9.99 -8.00
C ARG A 151 4.77 -10.58 -9.16
N ILE A 152 4.16 -10.64 -10.35
CA ILE A 152 4.80 -11.06 -11.60
C ILE A 152 4.48 -10.01 -12.67
N PRO A 153 5.49 -9.44 -13.36
CA PRO A 153 5.29 -8.38 -14.35
C PRO A 153 4.61 -8.96 -15.60
N THR A 154 3.28 -8.90 -15.60
CA THR A 154 2.40 -9.24 -16.72
C THR A 154 1.56 -8.04 -17.10
N TYR A 155 1.16 -7.96 -18.37
CA TYR A 155 0.28 -6.92 -18.89
C TYR A 155 -0.91 -7.54 -19.63
N ALA A 156 -2.06 -6.87 -19.58
CA ALA A 156 -3.22 -7.27 -20.36
C ALA A 156 -2.98 -6.90 -21.82
N TYR A 157 -2.95 -7.89 -22.71
CA TYR A 157 -2.65 -7.65 -24.12
C TYR A 157 -3.86 -7.77 -25.04
N HIS A 158 -4.89 -8.45 -24.57
CA HIS A 158 -6.08 -8.76 -25.35
C HIS A 158 -7.26 -8.91 -24.41
N LYS A 159 -8.42 -8.47 -24.88
CA LYS A 159 -9.70 -8.72 -24.24
C LYS A 159 -10.71 -9.11 -25.30
N ARG A 160 -11.53 -10.10 -24.99
CA ARG A 160 -12.67 -10.52 -25.81
C ARG A 160 -13.92 -10.52 -24.96
N GLN A 161 -15.03 -10.01 -25.50
CA GLN A 161 -16.32 -10.10 -24.81
C GLN A 161 -16.75 -11.56 -24.64
N CYS A 162 -17.25 -11.90 -23.45
CA CYS A 162 -17.72 -13.24 -23.13
C CYS A 162 -19.05 -13.54 -23.84
N ASN A 163 -19.22 -14.80 -24.23
CA ASN A 163 -20.46 -15.32 -24.77
C ASN A 163 -21.41 -15.77 -23.64
N LYS A 164 -22.66 -16.12 -24.00
CA LYS A 164 -23.69 -16.52 -23.02
C LYS A 164 -23.31 -17.75 -22.18
N LYS A 165 -22.59 -18.72 -22.75
CA LYS A 165 -22.15 -19.93 -22.03
C LYS A 165 -21.08 -19.59 -20.99
N GLU A 166 -20.11 -18.76 -21.38
CA GLU A 166 -19.05 -18.25 -20.50
C GLU A 166 -19.67 -17.44 -19.35
N ILE A 167 -20.59 -16.53 -19.63
CA ILE A 167 -21.30 -15.74 -18.60
C ILE A 167 -22.05 -16.64 -17.62
N LYS A 168 -22.78 -17.65 -18.11
CA LYS A 168 -23.49 -18.60 -17.25
C LYS A 168 -22.53 -19.31 -16.30
N TRP A 169 -21.38 -19.77 -16.81
CA TRP A 169 -20.36 -20.42 -16.01
C TRP A 169 -19.75 -19.47 -14.97
N ILE A 170 -19.43 -18.23 -15.35
CA ILE A 170 -18.90 -17.20 -14.43
C ILE A 170 -19.87 -16.96 -13.28
N LEU A 171 -21.16 -16.75 -13.59
CA LEU A 171 -22.17 -16.50 -12.58
C LEU A 171 -22.29 -17.69 -11.60
N GLN A 172 -22.29 -18.93 -12.11
CA GLN A 172 -22.31 -20.12 -11.26
C GLN A 172 -21.11 -20.17 -10.29
N GLN A 173 -19.91 -19.88 -10.77
CA GLN A 173 -18.70 -19.88 -9.92
C GLN A 173 -18.73 -18.78 -8.85
N LEU A 174 -19.36 -17.64 -9.13
CA LEU A 174 -19.53 -16.56 -8.15
C LEU A 174 -20.54 -16.94 -7.06
N THR A 175 -21.60 -17.67 -7.39
CA THR A 175 -22.60 -18.12 -6.39
C THR A 175 -22.08 -19.20 -5.47
N THR A 176 -21.18 -20.08 -5.94
CA THR A 176 -20.64 -21.19 -5.14
C THR A 176 -19.55 -20.77 -4.14
N LYS A 177 -18.98 -19.56 -4.27
CA LYS A 177 -17.93 -19.04 -3.38
C LYS A 177 -18.45 -18.34 -2.11
N HIS A 178 -19.69 -18.59 -1.72
CA HIS A 178 -20.33 -18.03 -0.53
C HIS A 178 -20.62 -19.10 0.53
#